data_AF-A0A7Y3MCY7-F1
#
_entry.id   AF-A0A7Y3MCY7-F1
#
_cell.length_a   1.000
_cell.length_b   1.000
_cell.length_c   1.000
_cell.angle_alpha   90.00
_cell.angle_beta   90.00
_cell.angle_gamma   90.00
#
_symmetry.space_group_name_H-M   'P 1'
#
loop_
_entity.id
_entity.type
_entity.pdbx_description
1 polymer ?
#
loop_
_entity_poly.entity_id
_entity_poly.type
_entity_poly.pdbx_seq_one_letter_code
_entity_poly.pdbx_strand_id
1 'polypeptide(L)'
;MAPSTRYTIRVALIVALGGFLMGFDASVISGVVTFIEPEFKLTNIELGWAVASLTLTATLAMMVAGPLSDRFGRRPVLKVAAVLFTISAAASAVAPDYITLVAARMLG
;
A
#
# COMPACT_ATOMS: atom_id res chain seq x y z
N MET A 1 -12.04 -19.62 27.03
CA MET A 1 -10.74 -20.18 26.59
C MET A 1 -9.86 -19.00 26.18
N ALA A 2 -8.95 -18.53 27.04
CA ALA A 2 -8.12 -17.37 26.75
C ALA A 2 -7.21 -17.71 25.54
N PRO A 3 -7.21 -16.92 24.45
CA PRO A 3 -6.31 -17.16 23.34
C PRO A 3 -4.86 -17.09 23.87
N SER A 4 -4.03 -18.07 23.52
CA SER A 4 -2.65 -18.16 24.00
C SER A 4 -1.93 -16.82 23.75
N THR A 5 -1.41 -16.16 24.80
CA THR A 5 -0.78 -14.83 24.73
C THR A 5 0.24 -14.69 23.60
N ARG A 6 1.01 -15.75 23.33
CA ARG A 6 1.99 -15.83 22.24
C ARG A 6 1.38 -15.67 20.85
N TYR A 7 0.17 -16.19 20.64
CA TYR A 7 -0.55 -16.09 19.37
C TYR A 7 -1.05 -14.65 19.15
N THR A 8 -1.63 -14.01 20.17
CA THR A 8 -2.09 -12.62 20.10
C THR A 8 -0.95 -11.65 19.83
N ILE A 9 0.21 -11.84 20.48
CA ILE A 9 1.41 -11.01 20.24
C ILE A 9 1.88 -11.13 18.78
N ARG A 10 1.91 -12.34 18.21
CA ARG A 10 2.30 -12.54 16.79
C ARG A 10 1.36 -11.81 15.84
N VAL A 11 0.05 -11.92 16.06
CA VAL A 11 -0.95 -11.22 15.22
C VAL A 11 -0.82 -9.71 15.37
N ALA A 12 -0.64 -9.21 16.59
CA ALA A 12 -0.44 -7.78 16.86
C ALA A 12 0.82 -7.25 16.15
N LEU A 13 1.93 -8.00 16.17
CA LEU A 13 3.15 -7.65 15.44
C LEU A 13 2.92 -7.59 13.92
N ILE A 14 2.20 -8.56 13.35
CA ILE A 14 1.88 -8.57 11.91
C ILE A 14 1.04 -7.35 11.54
N VAL A 15 0.04 -7.00 12.35
CA VAL A 15 -0.82 -5.83 12.12
C VAL A 15 -0.02 -4.53 12.29
N ALA A 16 0.86 -4.45 13.29
CA ALA A 16 1.73 -3.30 13.50
C ALA A 16 2.71 -3.11 12.33
N LEU A 17 3.28 -4.20 11.80
CA LEU A 17 4.09 -4.19 10.59
C LEU A 17 3.30 -3.71 9.37
N GLY A 18 2.03 -4.13 9.22
CA GLY A 18 1.16 -3.63 8.17
C GLY A 18 0.94 -2.11 8.25
N GLY A 19 0.65 -1.59 9.45
CA GLY A 19 0.52 -0.15 9.67
C GLY A 19 1.84 0.61 9.43
N PHE A 20 2.97 0.02 9.83
CA PHE A 20 4.30 0.57 9.57
C PHE A 20 4.60 0.66 8.07
N LEU A 21 4.30 -0.39 7.29
CA LEU A 21 4.51 -0.41 5.84
C LEU A 21 3.71 0.70 5.14
N MET A 22 2.51 1.02 5.63
CA MET A 22 1.70 2.11 5.07
C MET A 22 2.36 3.49 5.28
N GLY A 23 2.89 3.75 6.48
CA GLY A 23 3.64 4.99 6.75
C GLY A 23 4.99 5.06 6.03
N PHE A 24 5.62 3.89 5.82
CA PHE A 24 6.85 3.78 5.07
C PHE A 24 6.67 4.13 3.59
N ASP A 25 5.61 3.65 2.93
CA ASP A 25 5.36 3.95 1.51
C ASP A 25 5.17 5.45 1.26
N ALA A 26 4.44 6.15 2.14
CA ALA A 26 4.30 7.60 2.07
C ALA A 26 5.66 8.33 2.23
N SER A 27 6.53 7.82 3.09
CA SER A 27 7.88 8.37 3.30
C SER A 27 8.79 8.16 2.09
N VAL A 28 8.71 6.99 1.44
CA VAL A 28 9.47 6.68 0.22
C VAL A 28 9.06 7.58 -0.93
N ILE A 29 7.75 7.80 -1.14
CA ILE A 29 7.26 8.66 -2.22
C ILE A 29 7.76 10.10 -2.06
N SER A 30 7.66 10.65 -0.85
CA SER A 30 8.18 11.99 -0.55
C SER A 30 9.69 12.11 -0.82
N GLY A 31 10.45 11.05 -0.53
CA GLY A 31 11.90 11.02 -0.79
C GLY A 31 12.28 10.86 -2.27
N VAL A 32 11.46 10.18 -3.07
CA VAL A 32 11.77 9.84 -4.46
C VAL A 32 11.16 10.84 -5.46
N VAL A 33 10.12 11.57 -5.08
CA VAL A 33 9.44 12.59 -5.91
C VAL A 33 10.42 13.60 -6.53
N THR A 34 11.39 14.09 -5.76
CA THR A 34 12.40 15.07 -6.21
C THR A 34 13.38 14.48 -7.24
N PHE A 35 13.51 13.15 -7.30
CA PHE A 35 14.34 12.44 -8.29
C PHE A 35 13.55 12.08 -9.55
N ILE A 36 12.26 11.75 -9.43
CA ILE A 36 11.41 11.39 -10.59
C ILE A 36 11.05 12.63 -11.41
N GLU A 37 10.87 13.79 -10.78
CA GLU A 37 10.54 15.06 -11.45
C GLU A 37 11.51 15.41 -12.61
N PRO A 38 12.85 15.44 -12.41
CA PRO A 38 13.80 15.69 -13.49
C PRO A 38 13.99 14.50 -14.45
N GLU A 39 13.86 13.26 -13.98
CA GLU A 39 14.06 12.03 -14.77
C GLU A 39 12.97 11.85 -15.82
N PHE A 40 11.70 12.04 -15.43
CA PHE A 40 10.53 11.85 -16.29
C PHE A 40 9.99 13.15 -16.90
N LYS A 41 10.59 14.32 -16.58
CA LYS A 41 10.12 15.65 -17.01
C LYS A 41 8.64 15.90 -16.70
N LEU A 42 8.20 15.47 -15.51
CA LEU A 42 6.80 15.52 -15.11
C LEU A 42 6.39 16.94 -14.74
N THR A 43 5.14 17.29 -15.05
CA THR A 43 4.52 18.53 -14.58
C THR A 43 4.11 18.41 -13.12
N ASN A 44 4.03 19.54 -12.40
CA ASN A 44 3.55 19.58 -11.00
C ASN A 44 2.18 18.90 -10.79
N ILE A 45 1.32 18.93 -11.82
CA ILE A 45 -0.01 18.29 -11.78
C ILE A 45 0.12 16.76 -11.81
N GLU A 46 0.99 16.22 -12.67
CA GLU A 46 1.23 14.78 -12.74
C GLU A 46 1.86 14.31 -11.42
N LEU A 47 2.86 15.01 -10.91
CA LEU A 47 3.48 14.67 -9.65
C LEU A 47 2.45 14.65 -8.49
N GLY A 48 1.57 15.65 -8.42
CA GLY A 48 0.46 15.67 -7.48
C GLY A 48 -0.51 14.50 -7.66
N TRP A 49 -0.80 14.10 -8.90
CA TRP A 49 -1.63 12.93 -9.21
C TRP A 49 -1.00 11.61 -8.75
N ALA A 50 0.32 11.46 -8.90
CA ALA A 50 1.05 10.28 -8.44
C ALA A 50 0.91 10.05 -6.94
N VAL A 51 0.96 11.14 -6.15
CA VAL A 51 0.80 11.08 -4.69
C VAL A 51 -0.68 10.92 -4.30
N ALA A 52 -1.58 11.65 -4.95
CA ALA A 52 -3.00 11.65 -4.60
C ALA A 52 -3.72 10.35 -4.97
N SER A 53 -3.36 9.74 -6.11
CA SER A 53 -3.96 8.49 -6.59
C SER A 53 -3.78 7.33 -5.61
N LEU A 54 -2.63 7.24 -4.94
CA LEU A 54 -2.39 6.25 -3.88
C LEU A 54 -3.37 6.43 -2.72
N THR A 55 -3.46 7.65 -2.17
CA THR A 55 -4.35 7.94 -1.03
C THR A 55 -5.82 7.72 -1.40
N LEU A 56 -6.21 8.10 -2.62
CA LEU A 56 -7.58 7.93 -3.12
C LEU A 56 -7.93 6.45 -3.26
N THR A 57 -7.02 5.65 -3.83
CA THR A 57 -7.24 4.21 -3.99
C THR A 57 -7.23 3.48 -2.65
N ALA A 58 -6.34 3.85 -1.74
CA ALA A 58 -6.33 3.33 -0.37
C ALA A 58 -7.63 3.62 0.37
N THR A 59 -8.18 4.84 0.22
CA THR A 59 -9.46 5.22 0.82
C THR A 59 -10.61 4.34 0.30
N LEU A 60 -10.68 4.15 -1.02
CA LEU A 60 -11.69 3.28 -1.65
C LEU A 60 -11.50 1.81 -1.22
N ALA A 61 -10.25 1.33 -1.16
CA ALA A 61 -9.94 -0.03 -0.73
C ALA A 61 -10.34 -0.26 0.73
N MET A 62 -10.11 0.70 1.63
CA MET A 62 -10.51 0.61 3.04
C MET A 62 -12.03 0.51 3.21
N MET A 63 -12.82 1.23 2.39
CA MET A 63 -14.28 1.15 2.41
C MET A 63 -14.78 -0.27 2.08
N VAL A 64 -14.09 -0.99 1.20
CA VAL A 64 -14.45 -2.36 0.80
C VAL A 64 -13.83 -3.40 1.75
N ALA A 65 -12.62 -3.18 2.24
CA ALA A 65 -11.88 -4.10 3.08
C ALA A 65 -12.54 -4.30 4.47
N GLY A 66 -13.19 -3.27 5.02
CA GLY A 66 -13.92 -3.36 6.29
C GLY A 66 -15.03 -4.42 6.28
N PRO A 67 -16.08 -4.26 5.44
CA PRO A 67 -17.15 -5.24 5.30
C PRO A 67 -16.66 -6.64 4.89
N LEU A 68 -15.61 -6.69 4.05
CA LEU A 68 -15.01 -7.96 3.62
C LEU A 68 -14.33 -8.69 4.78
N SER A 69 -13.64 -7.96 5.65
CA SER A 69 -13.03 -8.48 6.88
C SER A 69 -14.06 -9.01 7.86
N ASP A 70 -15.20 -8.34 7.99
CA ASP A 70 -16.27 -8.76 8.91
C ASP A 70 -16.98 -10.02 8.40
N ARG A 71 -17.11 -10.18 7.07
CA ARG A 71 -17.78 -11.34 6.46
C ARG A 71 -16.91 -12.58 6.31
N PHE A 72 -15.64 -12.42 5.92
CA PHE A 72 -14.71 -13.54 5.65
C PHE A 72 -13.71 -13.79 6.79
N GLY A 73 -13.69 -12.92 7.80
CA GLY A 73 -12.73 -12.93 8.89
C GLY A 73 -11.44 -12.18 8.56
N ARG A 74 -10.83 -11.55 9.59
CA ARG A 74 -9.63 -10.70 9.45
C ARG A 74 -8.41 -11.40 8.83
N ARG A 75 -8.19 -12.69 9.12
CA ARG A 75 -7.00 -13.44 8.69
C ARG A 75 -6.84 -13.59 7.17
N PRO A 76 -7.85 -14.08 6.41
CA PRO A 76 -7.73 -14.18 4.95
C PRO A 76 -7.59 -12.80 4.29
N VAL A 77 -8.30 -11.78 4.79
CA VAL A 77 -8.19 -10.41 4.26
C VAL A 77 -6.78 -9.84 4.44
N LEU A 78 -6.16 -10.02 5.61
CA LEU A 78 -4.76 -9.63 5.85
C LEU A 78 -3.78 -10.34 4.90
N LYS A 79 -4.00 -11.62 4.58
CA LYS A 79 -3.15 -12.35 3.62
C LYS A 79 -3.30 -11.81 2.21
N VAL A 80 -4.53 -11.56 1.76
CA VAL A 80 -4.79 -11.01 0.43
C VAL A 80 -4.16 -9.63 0.29
N ALA A 81 -4.33 -8.76 1.30
CA ALA A 81 -3.69 -7.45 1.33
C ALA A 81 -2.15 -7.55 1.24
N ALA A 82 -1.53 -8.46 2.00
CA ALA A 82 -0.08 -8.67 1.93
C ALA A 82 0.39 -9.14 0.54
N VAL A 83 -0.37 -10.01 -0.13
CA VAL A 83 -0.05 -10.48 -1.49
C VAL A 83 -0.20 -9.34 -2.51
N LEU A 84 -1.30 -8.59 -2.47
CA LEU A 84 -1.52 -7.44 -3.34
C LEU A 84 -0.42 -6.40 -3.18
N PHE A 85 -0.07 -6.05 -1.94
CA PHE A 85 1.00 -5.11 -1.63
C PHE A 85 2.37 -5.60 -2.15
N THR A 86 2.64 -6.90 -2.03
CA THR A 86 3.89 -7.49 -2.56
C THR A 86 3.96 -7.39 -4.08
N ILE A 87 2.85 -7.68 -4.76
CA ILE A 87 2.76 -7.58 -6.23
C ILE A 87 2.91 -6.12 -6.67
N SER A 88 2.24 -5.19 -5.98
CA SER A 88 2.34 -3.75 -6.24
C SER A 88 3.76 -3.23 -6.06
N ALA A 89 4.44 -3.60 -4.98
CA ALA A 89 5.81 -3.20 -4.73
C ALA A 89 6.79 -3.73 -5.80
N ALA A 90 6.62 -5.00 -6.20
CA ALA A 90 7.43 -5.59 -7.26
C ALA A 90 7.15 -4.93 -8.63
N ALA A 91 5.89 -4.66 -8.94
CA ALA A 91 5.51 -3.96 -10.17
C ALA A 91 6.02 -2.51 -10.19
N SER A 92 6.02 -1.84 -9.04
CA SER A 92 6.56 -0.47 -8.90
C SER A 92 8.07 -0.43 -9.07
N ALA A 93 8.78 -1.49 -8.66
CA ALA A 93 10.24 -1.59 -8.81
C ALA A 93 10.68 -1.80 -10.27
N VAL A 94 9.85 -2.43 -11.10
CA VAL A 94 10.15 -2.75 -12.50
C VAL A 94 9.47 -1.76 -13.47
N ALA A 95 8.75 -0.77 -12.96
CA ALA A 95 7.96 0.15 -13.78
C ALA A 95 8.86 1.00 -14.71
N PRO A 96 8.70 0.90 -16.04
CA PRO A 96 9.50 1.66 -17.01
C PRO A 96 8.97 3.08 -17.26
N ASP A 97 7.68 3.30 -17.00
CA ASP A 97 6.96 4.54 -17.32
C ASP A 97 6.19 5.06 -16.10
N TYR A 98 6.00 6.39 -16.05
CA TYR A 98 5.22 7.08 -15.03
C TYR A 98 3.82 6.49 -14.83
N ILE A 99 3.12 6.19 -15.93
CA ILE A 99 1.76 5.61 -15.89
C ILE A 99 1.78 4.22 -15.25
N THR A 100 2.77 3.40 -15.59
CA THR A 100 2.93 2.04 -15.03
C THR A 100 3.28 2.10 -13.55
N LEU A 101 4.08 3.07 -13.13
CA LEU A 101 4.39 3.32 -11.71
C LEU A 101 3.13 3.70 -10.92
N VAL A 102 2.31 4.63 -11.45
CA VAL A 102 1.05 5.05 -10.82
C VAL A 102 0.06 3.89 -10.77
N ALA A 103 -0.11 3.14 -11.87
CA ALA A 103 -1.00 1.99 -11.90
C ALA A 103 -0.55 0.87 -10.95
N ALA A 104 0.75 0.58 -10.87
CA ALA A 104 1.30 -0.39 -9.92
C ALA A 104 1.02 0.04 -8.48
N ARG A 105 1.17 1.34 -8.16
CA ARG A 105 0.86 1.91 -6.85
C ARG A 105 -0.63 1.87 -6.50
N MET A 106 -1.52 2.08 -7.47
CA MET A 106 -2.97 1.97 -7.26
C MET A 106 -3.43 0.53 -6.97
N LEU A 107 -2.66 -0.49 -7.36
CA LEU A 107 -2.97 -1.89 -7.07
C LEU A 107 -2.64 -2.32 -5.63
N GLY A 108 -1.77 -1.57 -4.94
CA GLY A 108 -1.25 -1.89 -3.61
C GLY A 108 -2.18 -1.54 -2.47
#